data_AF-A0A2E1S8F4-F1
#
_entry.id   AF-A0A2E1S8F4-F1
#
_cell.length_a   1.000
_cell.length_b   1.000
_cell.length_c   1.000
_cell.angle_alpha   90.00
_cell.angle_beta   90.00
_cell.angle_gamma   90.00
#
_symmetry.space_group_name_H-M   'P 1'
#
loop_
_entity.id
_entity.type
_entity.pdbx_description
1 polymer ?
#
loop_
_entity_poly.entity_id
_entity_poly.type
_entity_poly.pdbx_seq_one_letter_code
_entity_poly.pdbx_strand_id
1 'polypeptide(L)'
;MKVNVIKYKNLKTNYSILIGNKILNLLPTKIKALCPKTRKIALIFDKGVPNTYKRILNKILIKYEVHTFNFIANEKTKSTKQVFDLLDKLLKKNLIGLT
;
A
#
# COMPACT_ATOMS: atom_id res chain seq x y z
N MET A 1 16.47 13.08 10.68
CA MET A 1 16.42 11.78 9.94
C MET A 1 17.00 12.02 8.56
N LYS A 2 18.10 11.35 8.21
CA LYS A 2 18.68 11.48 6.86
C LYS A 2 17.91 10.56 5.91
N VAL A 3 17.32 11.14 4.87
CA VAL A 3 16.58 10.41 3.84
C VAL A 3 17.28 10.63 2.52
N ASN A 4 17.69 9.52 1.90
CA ASN A 4 18.20 9.53 0.54
C ASN A 4 17.02 9.37 -0.41
N VAL A 5 16.95 10.21 -1.44
CA VAL A 5 15.87 10.20 -2.43
C VAL A 5 16.45 9.97 -3.80
N ILE A 6 16.04 8.88 -4.44
CA ILE A 6 16.34 8.60 -5.85
C ILE A 6 15.10 8.99 -6.65
N LYS A 7 15.26 9.90 -7.63
CA LYS A 7 14.17 10.32 -8.52
C LYS A 7 14.23 9.50 -9.80
N TYR A 8 13.18 8.74 -10.08
CA TYR A 8 13.03 7.98 -11.32
C TYR A 8 12.05 8.70 -12.24
N LYS A 9 12.45 8.93 -13.49
CA LYS A 9 11.61 9.55 -14.52
C LYS A 9 11.79 8.80 -15.84
N ASN A 10 10.67 8.37 -16.43
CA ASN A 10 10.61 7.91 -17.81
C ASN A 10 9.47 8.65 -18.55
N LEU A 11 9.18 8.27 -19.80
CA LEU A 11 8.16 8.92 -20.62
C LEU A 11 6.74 8.82 -20.03
N LYS A 12 6.43 7.77 -19.26
CA LYS A 12 5.08 7.47 -18.77
C LYS A 12 4.87 7.75 -17.28
N THR A 13 5.94 7.75 -16.49
CA THR A 13 5.87 7.75 -15.03
C THR A 13 7.05 8.49 -14.41
N ASN A 14 6.75 9.16 -13.30
CA ASN A 14 7.73 9.83 -12.47
C ASN A 14 7.42 9.51 -11.01
N TYR A 15 8.36 8.92 -10.29
CA TYR A 15 8.21 8.61 -8.88
C TYR A 15 9.55 8.68 -8.15
N SER A 16 9.50 8.71 -6.81
CA SER A 16 10.69 8.77 -5.97
C SER A 16 10.82 7.51 -5.13
N ILE A 17 12.03 6.98 -5.02
CA ILE A 17 12.39 5.91 -4.10
C ILE A 17 13.08 6.58 -2.90
N LEU A 18 12.49 6.45 -1.71
CA LEU A 18 13.00 7.04 -0.48
C LEU A 18 13.61 5.94 0.39
N ILE A 19 14.86 6.13 0.81
CA ILE A 19 15.61 5.17 1.61
C ILE A 19 16.14 5.88 2.86
N GLY A 20 15.87 5.30 4.02
CA GLY A 20 16.33 5.81 5.30
C GLY A 20 15.72 5.08 6.49
N ASN A 21 16.28 5.28 7.68
CA ASN A 21 15.74 4.72 8.91
C ASN A 21 14.37 5.34 9.22
N LYS A 22 13.41 4.52 9.72
CA LYS A 22 12.03 4.94 10.09
C LYS A 22 11.26 5.66 8.96
N ILE A 23 11.55 5.33 7.69
CA ILE A 23 10.96 6.00 6.53
C ILE A 23 9.43 5.88 6.45
N LEU A 24 8.85 4.81 7.00
CA LEU A 24 7.41 4.57 7.01
C LEU A 24 6.62 5.70 7.69
N ASN A 25 7.22 6.46 8.62
CA ASN A 25 6.57 7.60 9.27
C ASN A 25 6.22 8.73 8.30
N LEU A 26 6.84 8.77 7.11
CA LEU A 26 6.51 9.73 6.05
C LEU A 26 5.33 9.29 5.17
N LEU A 27 4.85 8.05 5.33
CA LEU A 27 3.80 7.50 4.48
C LEU A 27 2.50 8.32 4.50
N PRO A 28 1.96 8.77 5.66
CA PRO A 28 0.71 9.54 5.70
C PRO A 28 0.83 10.88 4.97
N THR A 29 1.96 11.57 5.14
CA THR A 29 2.18 12.87 4.50
C THR A 29 2.31 12.72 2.98
N LYS A 30 2.99 11.65 2.52
CA LYS A 30 3.09 11.33 1.09
C LYS A 30 1.75 10.93 0.48
N ILE A 31 0.97 10.09 1.15
CA ILE A 31 -0.37 9.70 0.69
C ILE A 31 -1.28 10.93 0.59
N LYS A 32 -1.29 11.81 1.61
CA LYS A 32 -2.11 13.03 1.60
C LYS A 32 -1.70 13.98 0.47
N ALA A 33 -0.41 14.10 0.16
CA ALA A 33 0.08 14.94 -0.93
C ALA A 33 -0.32 14.41 -2.32
N LEU A 34 -0.29 13.08 -2.51
CA LEU A 34 -0.61 12.45 -3.80
C LEU A 34 -2.13 12.27 -4.00
N CYS A 35 -2.84 11.95 -2.93
CA CYS A 35 -4.27 11.61 -2.98
C CYS A 35 -4.99 12.31 -1.80
N PRO A 36 -5.23 13.64 -1.88
CA PRO A 36 -5.72 14.43 -0.75
C PRO A 36 -7.13 14.04 -0.27
N LYS A 37 -7.93 13.41 -1.14
CA LYS A 37 -9.29 12.97 -0.85
C LYS A 37 -9.38 11.52 -0.34
N THR A 38 -8.26 10.81 -0.20
CA THR A 38 -8.25 9.40 0.23
C THR A 38 -8.78 9.26 1.65
N ARG A 39 -9.83 8.44 1.81
CA ARG A 39 -10.40 8.09 3.13
C ARG A 39 -10.14 6.63 3.51
N LYS A 40 -10.08 5.73 2.52
CA LYS A 40 -9.87 4.30 2.71
C LYS A 40 -8.56 3.85 2.08
N ILE A 41 -7.87 2.92 2.72
CA ILE A 41 -6.61 2.34 2.24
C ILE A 41 -6.67 0.82 2.33
N ALA A 42 -6.30 0.15 1.24
CA ALA A 42 -6.04 -1.28 1.24
C ALA A 42 -4.56 -1.55 1.50
N LEU A 43 -4.23 -2.34 2.52
CA LEU A 43 -2.90 -2.89 2.72
C LEU A 43 -2.92 -4.37 2.33
N ILE A 44 -2.07 -4.76 1.40
CA ILE A 44 -1.98 -6.13 0.89
C ILE A 44 -0.63 -6.69 1.31
N PHE A 45 -0.63 -7.78 2.10
CA PHE A 45 0.58 -8.41 2.64
C PHE A 45 0.68 -9.87 2.24
N ASP A 46 1.92 -10.32 2.08
CA ASP A 46 2.20 -11.75 2.18
C ASP A 46 1.93 -12.28 3.61
N LYS A 47 1.45 -13.53 3.71
CA LYS A 47 1.14 -14.18 5.00
C LYS A 47 2.37 -14.34 5.89
N GLY A 48 3.56 -14.50 5.31
CA GLY A 48 4.83 -14.61 6.02
C GLY A 48 5.32 -13.29 6.63
N VAL A 49 4.74 -12.14 6.27
CA VAL A 49 5.10 -10.86 6.87
C VAL A 49 4.70 -10.82 8.35
N PRO A 50 5.65 -10.58 9.27
CA PRO A 50 5.35 -10.50 10.70
C PRO A 50 4.30 -9.45 11.04
N ASN A 51 3.44 -9.77 12.02
CA ASN A 51 2.37 -8.89 12.46
C ASN A 51 2.87 -7.57 13.07
N THR A 52 4.14 -7.50 13.49
CA THR A 52 4.79 -6.28 13.98
C THR A 52 4.75 -5.16 12.93
N TYR A 53 5.07 -5.46 11.67
CA TYR A 53 5.04 -4.48 10.59
C TYR A 53 3.62 -4.02 10.25
N LYS A 54 2.66 -4.94 10.28
CA LYS A 54 1.23 -4.63 10.07
C LYS A 54 0.72 -3.68 11.16
N ARG A 55 1.09 -3.92 12.43
CA ARG A 55 0.78 -3.03 13.56
C ARG A 55 1.41 -1.65 13.41
N ILE A 56 2.66 -1.57 12.95
CA ILE A 56 3.35 -0.28 12.70
C ILE A 56 2.58 0.51 11.63
N LEU A 57 2.24 -0.11 10.50
CA LEU A 57 1.52 0.56 9.41
C LEU A 57 0.12 0.99 9.84
N ASN A 58 -0.63 0.17 10.58
CA ASN A 58 -1.94 0.54 11.11
C ASN A 58 -1.86 1.76 12.05
N LYS A 59 -0.82 1.83 12.90
CA LYS A 59 -0.60 3.01 13.76
C LYS A 59 -0.29 4.27 12.95
N ILE A 60 0.57 4.14 11.94
CA ILE A 60 0.97 5.27 11.08
C ILE A 60 -0.22 5.79 10.26
N LEU A 61 -1.07 4.88 9.78
CA LEU A 61 -2.22 5.17 8.92
C LEU A 61 -3.54 5.32 9.69
N ILE A 62 -3.50 5.60 10.99
CA ILE A 62 -4.68 5.66 11.87
C ILE A 62 -5.76 6.67 11.44
N LYS A 63 -5.38 7.67 10.62
CA LYS A 63 -6.31 8.67 10.07
C LYS A 63 -7.15 8.17 8.89
N TYR A 64 -6.90 6.94 8.44
CA TYR A 64 -7.57 6.33 7.30
C TYR A 64 -8.34 5.08 7.75
N GLU A 65 -9.41 4.74 7.04
CA GLU A 65 -10.06 3.45 7.16
C GLU A 65 -9.17 2.40 6.46
N VAL A 66 -8.37 1.67 7.24
CA VAL A 66 -7.39 0.71 6.71
C VAL A 66 -8.01 -0.69 6.67
N HIS A 67 -8.05 -1.30 5.49
CA HIS A 67 -8.41 -2.70 5.29
C HIS A 67 -7.17 -3.53 4.96
N THR A 68 -6.93 -4.59 5.73
CA THR A 68 -5.78 -5.46 5.52
C THR A 68 -6.21 -6.76 4.83
N PHE A 69 -5.50 -7.12 3.76
CA PHE A 69 -5.67 -8.36 3.02
C PHE A 69 -4.36 -9.16 3.06
N ASN A 70 -4.44 -10.43 3.43
CA ASN A 70 -3.27 -11.31 3.46
C ASN A 70 -3.40 -12.37 2.36
N PHE A 71 -2.33 -12.61 1.60
CA PHE A 71 -2.25 -13.64 0.58
C PHE A 71 -0.98 -14.46 0.76
N ILE A 72 -0.94 -15.67 0.22
CA ILE A 72 0.31 -16.44 0.16
C ILE A 72 1.02 -15.98 -1.12
N ALA A 73 2.20 -15.40 -1.02
CA ALA A 73 2.98 -14.94 -2.16
C ALA A 73 3.91 -16.06 -2.64
N ASN A 74 3.48 -16.79 -3.67
CA ASN A 74 4.31 -17.73 -4.42
C ASN A 74 4.00 -17.66 -5.92
N GLU A 75 4.82 -18.30 -6.75
CA GLU A 75 4.66 -18.21 -8.21
C GLU A 75 3.31 -18.76 -8.69
N LYS A 76 2.81 -19.84 -8.06
CA LYS A 76 1.50 -20.41 -8.38
C LYS A 76 0.35 -19.44 -8.10
N THR A 77 0.50 -18.58 -7.09
CA THR A 77 -0.51 -17.57 -6.73
C THR A 77 -0.43 -16.29 -7.55
N LYS A 78 0.61 -16.10 -8.39
CA LYS A 78 0.68 -14.98 -9.35
C LYS A 78 -0.13 -15.32 -10.61
N SER A 79 -1.43 -15.50 -10.44
CA SER A 79 -2.36 -15.85 -11.51
C SER A 79 -3.49 -14.83 -11.62
N THR A 80 -4.09 -14.71 -12.81
CA THR A 80 -5.25 -13.85 -13.05
C THR A 80 -6.42 -14.19 -12.15
N LYS A 81 -6.61 -15.49 -11.83
CA LYS A 81 -7.62 -15.93 -10.86
C LYS A 81 -7.45 -15.25 -9.50
N GLN A 82 -6.23 -15.23 -8.96
CA GLN A 82 -5.97 -14.57 -7.69
C GLN A 82 -6.13 -13.04 -7.77
N VAL A 83 -5.84 -12.44 -8.93
CA VAL A 83 -6.11 -11.02 -9.16
C VAL A 83 -7.61 -10.74 -9.10
N PHE A 84 -8.45 -11.53 -9.77
CA PHE A 84 -9.91 -11.39 -9.71
C PHE A 84 -10.45 -11.63 -8.30
N ASP A 85 -9.96 -12.65 -7.60
CA ASP A 85 -10.32 -12.91 -6.20
C ASP A 85 -10.00 -11.71 -5.28
N LEU A 86 -8.89 -11.01 -5.54
CA LEU A 86 -8.51 -9.80 -4.81
C LEU A 86 -9.40 -8.61 -5.21
N LEU A 87 -9.66 -8.41 -6.50
CA LEU A 87 -10.54 -7.36 -7.00
C LEU A 87 -11.93 -7.46 -6.37
N ASP A 88 -12.52 -8.65 -6.31
CA ASP A 88 -13.82 -8.87 -5.68
C ASP A 88 -13.82 -8.49 -4.19
N LYS A 89 -12.73 -8.79 -3.48
CA LYS A 89 -12.57 -8.39 -2.07
C LYS A 89 -12.46 -6.88 -1.91
N LEU A 90 -11.76 -6.20 -2.82
CA LEU A 90 -11.62 -4.75 -2.81
C LEU A 90 -12.96 -4.05 -3.14
N LEU A 91 -13.69 -4.55 -4.13
CA LEU A 91 -15.01 -4.05 -4.52
C LEU A 91 -16.03 -4.20 -3.38
N LYS A 92 -16.07 -5.35 -2.70
CA LYS A 92 -16.93 -5.57 -1.52
C LYS A 92 -16.66 -4.61 -0.35
N LYS A 93 -15.52 -3.92 -0.34
CA LYS A 93 -15.16 -2.90 0.66
C LYS A 93 -15.29 -1.47 0.16
N ASN A 94 -15.80 -1.28 -1.06
CA ASN A 94 -15.92 0.02 -1.72
C ASN A 94 -14.57 0.76 -1.75
N LEU A 95 -13.47 0.02 -1.92
CA LEU A 95 -12.12 0.57 -2.06
C LEU A 95 -11.83 1.04 -3.49
N ILE A 96 -12.59 0.54 -4.45
CA ILE A 96 -12.56 0.92 -5.86
C ILE A 96 -13.95 1.46 -6.17
N GLY A 97 -14.03 2.72 -6.58
CA GLY A 97 -15.28 3.28 -7.08
C GLY A 97 -15.53 2.77 -8.49
N LEU A 98 -16.71 2.21 -8.74
CA LEU A 98 -17.28 2.15 -10.08
C LEU A 98 -17.84 3.54 -10.35
N THR A 99 -16.97 4.47 -10.74
CA THR A 99 -17.38 5.77 -11.31
C THR A 99 -17.71 5.61 -12.77
#